data_AF-A0A962VWD5-F1
#
_entry.id   AF-A0A962VWD5-F1
#
_cell.length_a   1.000
_cell.length_b   1.000
_cell.length_c   1.000
_cell.angle_alpha   90.00
_cell.angle_beta   90.00
_cell.angle_gamma   90.00
#
_symmetry.space_group_name_H-M   'P 1'
#
loop_
_entity.id
_entity.type
_entity.pdbx_description
1 polymer ?
#
loop_
_entity_poly.entity_id
_entity_poly.type
_entity_poly.pdbx_seq_one_letter_code
_entity_poly.pdbx_strand_id
1 'polypeptide(L)'
;MVLIEDADQPPHLPTALEIGHIIRLSRPFHYSQLSQILVKLQQNPNRDSRNTQSRRNAELFRSLIGNSPIIARVRELIQRVAPSESTVMILGESGTGKEVIARNIHYYSNRSQGPFVPVNCGAIPDNLLESELFGHEKGAFTGAISTRRGRFELARGGTLFLDEIGDMPLNMQVKLLRVLQERCFERVGSDRSLEADVRVIAATHRDLEELIRNGGFREDLYYRLNVFPIETPTLRERIEDLPLLVDELIERMANDQGVRIGLSPIVLRCLAHYPWPGNVRELANLMERLAILKPDGWVELDDLP
;
A
#
# COMPACT_ATOMS: atom_id res chain seq x y z
N MET A 1 12.41 -25.29 18.25
CA MET A 1 13.73 -25.86 18.61
C MET A 1 13.51 -27.27 19.13
N VAL A 2 14.27 -28.27 18.67
CA VAL A 2 14.11 -29.68 19.09
C VAL A 2 15.28 -30.05 20.00
N LEU A 3 15.00 -30.50 21.22
CA LEU A 3 16.00 -30.95 22.19
C LEU A 3 15.96 -32.48 22.23
N ILE A 4 17.12 -33.11 21.97
CA ILE A 4 17.27 -34.56 21.99
C ILE A 4 18.00 -34.93 23.28
N GLU A 5 17.37 -35.71 24.15
CA GLU A 5 17.89 -36.10 25.46
C GLU A 5 18.11 -37.63 25.50
N ASP A 6 19.20 -38.07 26.11
CA ASP A 6 19.48 -39.49 26.37
C ASP A 6 18.79 -39.92 27.67
N ALA A 7 18.19 -41.11 27.69
CA ALA A 7 17.32 -41.57 28.79
C ALA A 7 18.00 -41.76 30.15
N ASP A 8 19.34 -41.63 30.24
CA ASP A 8 20.14 -42.04 31.40
C ASP A 8 20.87 -40.89 32.13
N GLN A 9 20.50 -39.62 31.87
CA GLN A 9 21.00 -38.48 32.65
C GLN A 9 19.86 -37.58 33.16
N PRO A 10 19.94 -37.07 34.41
CA PRO A 10 18.94 -36.16 34.94
C PRO A 10 18.97 -34.79 34.21
N PRO A 11 17.82 -34.11 34.09
CA PRO A 11 17.69 -32.96 33.19
C PRO A 11 18.44 -31.74 33.74
N HIS A 12 19.45 -31.26 33.01
CA HIS A 12 20.04 -29.95 33.20
C HIS A 12 19.63 -29.03 32.05
N LEU A 13 18.58 -28.23 32.26
CA LEU A 13 18.27 -27.10 31.40
C LEU A 13 18.77 -25.81 32.07
N PRO A 14 19.54 -24.95 31.38
CA PRO A 14 19.77 -23.59 31.85
C PRO A 14 18.44 -22.83 31.82
N THR A 15 18.12 -22.15 32.91
CA THR A 15 16.85 -21.45 33.20
C THR A 15 16.46 -20.39 32.14
N ALA A 16 17.35 -20.05 31.21
CA ALA A 16 17.13 -19.06 30.14
C ALA A 16 16.32 -19.58 28.92
N LEU A 17 16.02 -20.88 28.84
CA LEU A 17 15.35 -21.50 27.68
C LEU A 17 13.84 -21.77 27.87
N GLU A 18 13.23 -21.32 28.96
CA GLU A 18 11.82 -21.61 29.28
C GLU A 18 10.78 -20.85 28.40
N ILE A 19 11.19 -19.95 27.51
CA ILE A 19 10.28 -19.03 26.79
C ILE A 19 10.12 -19.38 25.29
N GLY A 20 10.09 -20.67 24.94
CA GLY A 20 9.80 -21.08 23.56
C GLY A 20 9.35 -22.52 23.44
N HIS A 21 8.49 -22.81 22.46
CA HIS A 21 8.03 -24.17 22.15
C HIS A 21 9.21 -25.10 21.85
N ILE A 22 9.68 -25.82 22.88
CA ILE A 22 10.68 -26.88 22.81
C ILE A 22 9.95 -28.20 22.67
N ILE A 23 10.21 -28.92 21.58
CA ILE A 23 9.75 -30.30 21.41
C ILE A 23 10.89 -31.21 21.87
N ARG A 24 10.68 -31.96 22.96
CA ARG A 24 11.67 -32.90 23.52
C ARG A 24 11.53 -34.27 22.88
N LEU A 25 12.66 -34.92 22.63
CA LEU A 25 12.73 -36.22 21.98
C LEU A 25 13.77 -37.10 22.69
N SER A 26 13.32 -38.16 23.36
CA SER A 26 14.20 -39.05 24.13
C SER A 26 14.69 -40.25 23.30
N ARG A 27 15.93 -40.70 23.52
CA ARG A 27 16.46 -41.91 22.90
C ARG A 27 16.09 -43.19 23.67
N PRO A 28 15.94 -44.35 22.99
CA PRO A 28 15.94 -44.53 21.54
C PRO A 28 14.60 -44.14 20.91
N PHE A 29 14.65 -43.41 19.79
CA PHE A 29 13.45 -42.99 19.05
C PHE A 29 13.32 -43.72 17.72
N HIS A 30 12.09 -43.97 17.30
CA HIS A 30 11.81 -44.61 16.02
C HIS A 30 11.68 -43.57 14.90
N TYR A 31 12.07 -43.94 13.67
CA TYR A 31 12.00 -43.09 12.49
C TYR A 31 10.61 -42.46 12.26
N SER A 32 9.55 -43.17 12.63
CA SER A 32 8.16 -42.68 12.57
C SER A 32 7.87 -41.51 13.50
N GLN A 33 8.54 -41.43 14.66
CA GLN A 33 8.38 -40.31 15.60
C GLN A 33 9.09 -39.06 15.09
N LEU A 34 10.26 -39.23 14.48
CA LEU A 34 11.01 -38.16 13.81
C LEU A 34 10.23 -37.58 12.63
N SER A 35 9.65 -38.43 11.78
CA SER A 35 8.89 -37.97 10.62
C SER A 35 7.63 -37.19 11.03
N GLN A 36 6.94 -37.61 12.09
CA GLN A 36 5.78 -36.89 12.60
C GLN A 36 6.13 -35.51 13.19
N ILE A 37 7.28 -35.39 13.86
CA ILE A 37 7.72 -34.10 14.43
C ILE A 37 8.20 -33.15 13.33
N LEU A 38 8.92 -33.67 12.33
CA LEU A 38 9.31 -32.88 11.15
C LEU A 38 8.08 -32.38 10.38
N VAL A 39 7.08 -33.23 10.17
CA VAL A 39 5.81 -32.83 9.53
C VAL A 39 5.08 -31.79 10.38
N LYS A 40 5.03 -31.94 11.71
CA LYS A 40 4.42 -30.93 12.59
C LYS A 40 5.16 -29.59 12.57
N LEU A 41 6.50 -29.59 12.47
CA LEU A 41 7.29 -28.36 12.35
C LEU A 41 7.15 -27.71 10.97
N GLN A 42 7.01 -28.50 9.90
CA GLN A 42 6.76 -28.02 8.55
C GLN A 42 5.33 -27.53 8.31
N GLN A 43 4.35 -28.02 9.10
CA GLN A 43 2.95 -27.55 9.05
C GLN A 43 2.69 -26.31 9.93
N ASN A 44 3.57 -26.02 10.90
CA ASN A 44 3.49 -24.85 11.78
C ASN A 44 4.45 -23.65 11.49
N PRO A 45 4.90 -23.35 10.26
CA PRO A 45 5.52 -22.04 9.98
C PRO A 45 4.49 -20.90 9.90
N ASN A 46 3.19 -21.19 9.75
CA ASN A 46 2.28 -20.28 9.04
C ASN A 46 1.25 -19.48 9.88
N ARG A 47 1.46 -19.30 11.19
CA ARG A 47 0.60 -18.39 11.98
C ARG A 47 1.17 -16.98 12.17
N ASP A 48 2.48 -16.81 12.22
CA ASP A 48 3.10 -15.49 12.27
C ASP A 48 3.50 -14.94 10.88
N SER A 49 3.77 -15.82 9.92
CA SER A 49 4.25 -15.44 8.57
C SER A 49 3.25 -14.65 7.74
N ARG A 50 1.93 -14.86 7.89
CA ARG A 50 0.96 -14.02 7.17
C ARG A 50 1.00 -12.56 7.62
N ASN A 51 1.31 -12.33 8.89
CA ASN A 51 1.46 -10.98 9.46
C ASN A 51 2.85 -10.40 9.17
N THR A 52 3.91 -11.23 9.14
CA THR A 52 5.27 -10.76 8.79
C THR A 52 5.46 -10.53 7.30
N GLN A 53 4.81 -11.30 6.43
CA GLN A 53 4.93 -11.18 4.97
C GLN A 53 4.06 -10.02 4.45
N SER A 54 2.90 -9.78 5.06
CA SER A 54 2.16 -8.52 4.86
C SER A 54 2.94 -7.30 5.40
N ARG A 55 3.65 -7.43 6.53
CA ARG A 55 4.54 -6.37 7.06
C ARG A 55 5.79 -6.14 6.21
N ARG A 56 6.44 -7.18 5.67
CA ARG A 56 7.62 -7.10 4.79
C ARG A 56 7.28 -6.60 3.38
N ASN A 57 6.19 -7.07 2.79
CA ASN A 57 5.68 -6.52 1.52
C ASN A 57 5.26 -5.05 1.71
N ALA A 58 4.75 -4.70 2.90
CA ALA A 58 4.49 -3.31 3.25
C ALA A 58 5.78 -2.51 3.54
N GLU A 59 6.90 -3.10 3.97
CA GLU A 59 8.20 -2.43 4.21
C GLU A 59 8.98 -2.14 2.92
N LEU A 60 8.83 -2.99 1.90
CA LEU A 60 9.49 -2.81 0.61
C LEU A 60 8.71 -1.84 -0.32
N PHE A 61 7.38 -1.83 -0.24
CA PHE A 61 6.53 -0.79 -0.88
C PHE A 61 6.56 0.57 -0.14
N ARG A 62 7.31 0.66 0.96
CA ARG A 62 7.29 1.79 1.92
C ARG A 62 8.30 2.87 1.56
N SER A 63 9.35 2.60 0.79
CA SER A 63 10.36 3.63 0.55
C SER A 63 10.03 4.42 -0.71
N LEU A 64 9.91 5.74 -0.56
CA LEU A 64 9.98 6.65 -1.70
C LEU A 64 11.42 6.63 -2.23
N ILE A 65 11.67 5.79 -3.24
CA ILE A 65 13.00 5.54 -3.82
C ILE A 65 13.50 6.79 -4.55
N GLY A 66 14.78 7.09 -4.35
CA GLY A 66 15.48 8.17 -5.01
C GLY A 66 16.27 9.04 -4.05
N ASN A 67 17.40 9.56 -4.52
CA ASN A 67 18.27 10.49 -3.80
C ASN A 67 18.24 11.90 -4.41
N SER A 68 17.46 12.11 -5.47
CA SER A 68 17.30 13.42 -6.08
C SER A 68 16.85 14.49 -5.08
N PRO A 69 17.30 15.75 -5.23
CA PRO A 69 16.87 16.85 -4.38
C PRO A 69 15.35 17.01 -4.34
N ILE A 70 14.66 16.74 -5.46
CA ILE A 70 13.20 16.83 -5.55
C ILE A 70 12.51 15.75 -4.70
N ILE A 71 13.01 14.52 -4.69
CA ILE A 71 12.49 13.46 -3.82
C ILE A 71 12.85 13.71 -2.35
N ALA A 72 14.05 14.22 -2.06
CA ALA A 72 14.43 14.62 -0.72
C ALA A 72 13.47 15.68 -0.15
N ARG A 73 13.06 16.64 -0.98
CA ARG A 73 12.05 17.64 -0.61
C ARG A 73 10.67 17.02 -0.33
N VAL A 74 10.22 16.08 -1.16
CA VAL A 74 8.96 15.36 -0.89
C VAL A 74 9.03 14.61 0.44
N ARG A 75 10.15 13.92 0.73
CA ARG A 75 10.37 13.24 2.02
C ARG A 75 10.29 14.20 3.19
N GLU A 76 10.88 15.39 3.07
CA GLU A 76 10.81 16.43 4.10
C GLU A 76 9.36 16.89 4.35
N LEU A 77 8.58 17.14 3.29
CA LEU A 77 7.17 17.53 3.40
C LEU A 77 6.34 16.45 4.09
N ILE A 78 6.57 15.18 3.74
CA ILE A 78 5.94 14.02 4.39
C ILE A 78 6.24 14.03 5.90
N GLN A 79 7.51 14.15 6.29
CA GLN A 79 7.92 14.15 7.69
C GLN A 79 7.28 15.30 8.49
N ARG A 80 7.11 16.47 7.86
CA ARG A 80 6.46 17.63 8.49
C ARG A 80 4.96 17.44 8.67
N VAL A 81 4.26 16.87 7.68
CA VAL A 81 2.79 16.75 7.71
C VAL A 81 2.31 15.48 8.43
N ALA A 82 3.13 14.43 8.50
CA ALA A 82 2.72 13.15 9.06
C ALA A 82 2.23 13.23 10.53
N PRO A 83 2.83 14.02 11.44
CA PRO A 83 2.32 14.16 12.81
C PRO A 83 1.01 14.96 12.93
N SER A 84 0.59 15.67 11.88
CA SER A 84 -0.63 16.49 11.85
C SER A 84 -1.87 15.66 11.51
N GLU A 85 -3.04 16.07 12.01
CA GLU A 85 -4.35 15.51 11.62
C GLU A 85 -4.95 16.21 10.38
N SER A 86 -4.22 17.14 9.76
CA SER A 86 -4.68 17.86 8.57
C SER A 86 -4.84 16.94 7.36
N THR A 87 -5.79 17.31 6.50
CA THR A 87 -5.96 16.70 5.18
C THR A 87 -4.76 17.01 4.29
N VAL A 88 -4.34 16.01 3.52
CA VAL A 88 -3.22 16.14 2.58
C VAL A 88 -3.76 15.88 1.17
N MET A 89 -3.42 16.77 0.24
CA MET A 89 -3.73 16.61 -1.19
C MET A 89 -2.45 16.22 -1.93
N ILE A 90 -2.45 15.09 -2.61
CA ILE A 90 -1.30 14.60 -3.38
C ILE A 90 -1.59 14.81 -4.87
N LEU A 91 -0.80 15.66 -5.51
CA LEU A 91 -0.98 16.05 -6.90
C LEU A 91 0.09 15.41 -7.78
N GLY A 92 -0.28 15.05 -9.00
CA GLY A 92 0.68 14.74 -10.06
C GLY A 92 0.22 13.62 -10.98
N GLU A 93 1.01 13.40 -12.03
CA GLU A 93 0.65 12.53 -13.15
C GLU A 93 0.32 11.08 -12.71
N SER A 94 -0.34 10.35 -13.60
CA SER A 94 -0.59 8.94 -13.36
C SER A 94 0.72 8.16 -13.29
N GLY A 95 0.84 7.25 -12.33
CA GLY A 95 2.02 6.40 -12.18
C GLY A 95 3.25 7.04 -11.52
N THR A 96 3.15 8.24 -10.95
CA THR A 96 4.27 8.89 -10.23
C THR A 96 4.54 8.33 -8.83
N GLY A 97 3.61 7.53 -8.28
CA GLY A 97 3.72 6.94 -6.94
C GLY A 97 2.94 7.68 -5.84
N LYS A 98 1.82 8.34 -6.17
CA LYS A 98 0.95 9.03 -5.20
C LYS A 98 0.55 8.16 -4.00
N GLU A 99 0.21 6.89 -4.23
CA GLU A 99 -0.12 5.94 -3.16
C GLU A 99 1.08 5.67 -2.23
N VAL A 100 2.30 5.60 -2.77
CA VAL A 100 3.52 5.40 -1.96
C VAL A 100 3.70 6.58 -1.00
N ILE A 101 3.46 7.80 -1.46
CA ILE A 101 3.52 9.00 -0.63
C ILE A 101 2.42 8.97 0.45
N ALA A 102 1.19 8.61 0.11
CA ALA A 102 0.09 8.48 1.08
C ALA A 102 0.41 7.45 2.17
N ARG A 103 0.98 6.30 1.79
CA ARG A 103 1.41 5.27 2.74
C ARG A 103 2.53 5.74 3.64
N ASN A 104 3.49 6.51 3.13
CA ASN A 104 4.55 7.11 3.93
C ASN A 104 4.00 8.10 4.96
N ILE A 105 3.07 8.98 4.55
CA ILE A 105 2.41 9.92 5.47
C ILE A 105 1.72 9.16 6.60
N HIS A 106 0.97 8.11 6.29
CA HIS A 106 0.32 7.27 7.29
C HIS A 106 1.35 6.60 8.21
N TYR A 107 2.42 6.01 7.65
CA TYR A 107 3.46 5.32 8.38
C TYR A 107 4.17 6.21 9.42
N TYR A 108 4.46 7.46 9.07
CA TYR A 108 5.08 8.42 9.98
C TYR A 108 4.08 9.19 10.86
N SER A 109 2.79 8.89 10.77
CA SER A 109 1.75 9.58 11.54
C SER A 109 1.52 8.96 12.92
N ASN A 110 0.81 9.72 13.77
CA ASN A 110 0.30 9.23 15.05
C ASN A 110 -0.73 8.10 14.89
N ARG A 111 -1.25 7.88 13.66
CA ARG A 111 -2.23 6.84 13.32
C ARG A 111 -1.62 5.64 12.62
N SER A 112 -0.29 5.49 12.62
CA SER A 112 0.45 4.42 11.93
C SER A 112 0.12 2.99 12.40
N GLN A 113 -0.43 2.84 13.62
CA GLN A 113 -0.93 1.56 14.14
C GLN A 113 -2.36 1.25 13.71
N GLY A 114 -3.08 2.27 13.22
CA GLY A 114 -4.43 2.14 12.68
C GLY A 114 -4.45 1.62 11.25
N PRO A 115 -5.64 1.33 10.70
CA PRO A 115 -5.77 0.84 9.33
C PRO A 115 -5.44 1.93 8.30
N PHE A 116 -4.76 1.54 7.21
CA PHE A 116 -4.68 2.34 5.99
C PHE A 116 -5.64 1.76 4.95
N VAL A 117 -6.69 2.50 4.61
CA VAL A 117 -7.75 2.04 3.70
C VAL A 117 -7.68 2.83 2.39
N PRO A 118 -7.13 2.25 1.31
CA PRO A 118 -7.16 2.87 -0.01
C PRO A 118 -8.52 2.67 -0.69
N VAL A 119 -8.97 3.70 -1.40
CA VAL A 119 -10.18 3.72 -2.22
C VAL A 119 -9.86 4.48 -3.50
N ASN A 120 -10.00 3.81 -4.65
CA ASN A 120 -9.90 4.48 -5.94
C ASN A 120 -11.30 4.88 -6.40
N CYS A 121 -11.55 6.18 -6.49
CA CYS A 121 -12.87 6.73 -6.81
C CYS A 121 -13.25 6.52 -8.29
N GLY A 122 -12.27 6.45 -9.20
CA GLY A 122 -12.52 6.18 -10.63
C GLY A 122 -12.76 4.71 -10.97
N ALA A 123 -12.37 3.78 -10.09
CA ALA A 123 -12.53 2.34 -10.32
C ALA A 123 -13.88 1.77 -9.84
N ILE A 124 -14.61 2.51 -9.02
CA ILE A 124 -15.88 2.06 -8.43
C ILE A 124 -17.03 2.71 -9.20
N PRO A 125 -18.02 1.93 -9.70
CA PRO A 125 -19.21 2.50 -10.33
C PRO A 125 -19.93 3.51 -9.42
N ASP A 126 -20.38 4.63 -9.99
CA ASP A 126 -21.00 5.74 -9.26
C ASP A 126 -22.14 5.31 -8.33
N ASN A 127 -22.97 4.36 -8.78
CA ASN A 127 -24.10 3.82 -8.04
C ASN A 127 -23.70 2.97 -6.82
N LEU A 128 -22.46 2.48 -6.77
CA LEU A 128 -21.92 1.67 -5.68
C LEU A 128 -20.96 2.44 -4.78
N LEU A 129 -20.43 3.58 -5.24
CA LEU A 129 -19.44 4.36 -4.49
C LEU A 129 -19.95 4.79 -3.12
N GLU A 130 -21.22 5.18 -3.02
CA GLU A 130 -21.84 5.55 -1.75
C GLU A 130 -21.85 4.40 -0.74
N SER A 131 -22.31 3.24 -1.21
CA SER A 131 -22.41 2.01 -0.43
C SER A 131 -21.03 1.48 -0.01
N GLU A 132 -20.02 1.61 -0.87
CA GLU A 132 -18.64 1.27 -0.51
C GLU A 132 -18.08 2.23 0.53
N LEU A 133 -18.23 3.55 0.36
CA LEU A 133 -17.64 4.54 1.28
C LEU A 133 -18.31 4.55 2.66
N PHE A 134 -19.64 4.58 2.70
CA PHE A 134 -20.41 4.76 3.94
C PHE A 134 -21.03 3.47 4.48
N GLY A 135 -21.11 2.42 3.67
CA GLY A 135 -21.78 1.19 4.03
C GLY A 135 -23.30 1.27 3.84
N HIS A 136 -23.98 0.15 4.03
CA HIS A 136 -25.43 0.08 3.89
C HIS A 136 -26.04 -0.89 4.88
N GLU A 137 -27.29 -0.65 5.24
CA GLU A 137 -28.11 -1.61 5.98
C GLU A 137 -28.81 -2.60 5.04
N LYS A 138 -29.19 -3.75 5.60
CA LYS A 138 -30.01 -4.73 4.87
C LYS A 138 -31.32 -4.07 4.39
N GLY A 139 -31.61 -4.22 3.10
CA GLY A 139 -32.80 -3.65 2.47
C GLY A 139 -32.68 -2.19 2.02
N ALA A 140 -31.50 -1.57 2.12
CA ALA A 140 -31.29 -0.18 1.70
C ALA A 140 -31.53 0.08 0.20
N PHE A 141 -31.30 -0.93 -0.65
CA PHE A 141 -31.57 -0.90 -2.09
C PHE A 141 -31.81 -2.32 -2.63
N THR A 142 -32.29 -2.45 -3.87
CA THR A 142 -32.50 -3.74 -4.53
C THR A 142 -31.19 -4.50 -4.65
N GLY A 143 -31.03 -5.59 -3.89
CA GLY A 143 -29.78 -6.38 -3.82
C GLY A 143 -29.03 -6.27 -2.49
N ALA A 144 -29.45 -5.40 -1.56
CA ALA A 144 -28.89 -5.28 -0.22
C ALA A 144 -29.36 -6.42 0.70
N ILE A 145 -28.84 -7.64 0.47
CA ILE A 145 -29.24 -8.87 1.18
C ILE A 145 -28.72 -8.89 2.63
N SER A 146 -27.59 -8.22 2.88
CA SER A 146 -26.95 -8.11 4.20
C SER A 146 -26.47 -6.68 4.46
N THR A 147 -26.25 -6.36 5.74
CA THR A 147 -25.60 -5.10 6.15
C THR A 147 -24.10 -5.18 5.86
N ARG A 148 -23.51 -4.11 5.32
CA ARG A 148 -22.08 -4.02 5.01
C ARG A 148 -21.45 -2.74 5.57
N ARG A 149 -20.30 -2.89 6.21
CA ARG A 149 -19.48 -1.78 6.73
C ARG A 149 -18.83 -1.01 5.59
N GLY A 150 -18.86 0.31 5.64
CA GLY A 150 -18.23 1.19 4.67
C GLY A 150 -16.73 1.42 4.93
N ARG A 151 -16.04 2.03 3.96
CA ARG A 151 -14.61 2.37 4.07
C ARG A 151 -14.31 3.33 5.22
N PHE A 152 -15.17 4.31 5.51
CA PHE A 152 -14.99 5.17 6.69
C PHE A 152 -14.99 4.37 7.99
N GLU A 153 -15.87 3.38 8.10
CA GLU A 153 -15.96 2.54 9.29
C GLU A 153 -14.76 1.58 9.41
N LEU A 154 -14.27 1.07 8.27
CA LEU A 154 -13.06 0.23 8.21
C LEU A 154 -11.78 1.03 8.50
N ALA A 155 -11.77 2.34 8.21
CA ALA A 155 -10.63 3.23 8.40
C ALA A 155 -10.58 3.87 9.80
N ARG A 156 -11.53 3.56 10.68
CA ARG A 156 -11.64 4.16 12.02
C ARG A 156 -10.32 4.02 12.80
N GLY A 157 -9.87 5.13 13.40
CA GLY A 157 -8.60 5.23 14.12
C GLY A 157 -7.37 5.27 13.21
N GLY A 158 -7.55 5.23 11.89
CA GLY A 158 -6.50 5.14 10.89
C GLY A 158 -6.58 6.23 9.82
N THR A 159 -6.30 5.86 8.58
CA THR A 159 -6.24 6.77 7.44
C THR A 159 -7.04 6.22 6.25
N LEU A 160 -7.90 7.06 5.69
CA LEU A 160 -8.60 6.82 4.44
C LEU A 160 -7.86 7.55 3.32
N PHE A 161 -7.38 6.78 2.34
CA PHE A 161 -6.74 7.30 1.15
C PHE A 161 -7.72 7.28 -0.01
N LEU A 162 -8.07 8.46 -0.52
CA LEU A 162 -8.96 8.67 -1.66
C LEU A 162 -8.12 8.94 -2.90
N ASP A 163 -7.89 7.91 -3.70
CA ASP A 163 -7.20 8.02 -4.98
C ASP A 163 -8.17 8.44 -6.08
N GLU A 164 -7.67 9.24 -7.00
CA GLU A 164 -8.43 9.85 -8.09
C GLU A 164 -9.69 10.60 -7.64
N ILE A 165 -9.55 11.49 -6.65
CA ILE A 165 -10.68 12.27 -6.11
C ILE A 165 -11.39 13.12 -7.17
N GLY A 166 -10.69 13.52 -8.24
CA GLY A 166 -11.27 14.24 -9.39
C GLY A 166 -12.22 13.41 -10.26
N ASP A 167 -12.31 12.09 -10.05
CA ASP A 167 -13.30 11.21 -10.67
C ASP A 167 -14.57 11.06 -9.82
N MET A 168 -14.61 11.63 -8.61
CA MET A 168 -15.76 11.48 -7.72
C MET A 168 -17.00 12.22 -8.25
N PRO A 169 -18.17 11.57 -8.36
CA PRO A 169 -19.42 12.23 -8.73
C PRO A 169 -19.83 13.37 -7.78
N LEU A 170 -20.48 14.43 -8.31
CA LEU A 170 -20.84 15.63 -7.54
C LEU A 170 -21.70 15.35 -6.30
N ASN A 171 -22.64 14.40 -6.38
CA ASN A 171 -23.47 14.00 -5.25
C ASN A 171 -22.63 13.40 -4.10
N MET A 172 -21.58 12.65 -4.44
CA MET A 172 -20.65 12.07 -3.48
C MET A 172 -19.70 13.12 -2.90
N GLN A 173 -19.30 14.13 -3.68
CA GLN A 173 -18.52 15.27 -3.19
C GLN A 173 -19.26 16.02 -2.06
N VAL A 174 -20.58 16.23 -2.20
CA VAL A 174 -21.40 16.85 -1.14
C VAL A 174 -21.40 16.02 0.14
N LYS A 175 -21.57 14.70 0.02
CA LYS A 175 -21.59 13.81 1.19
C LYS A 175 -20.23 13.76 1.86
N LEU A 176 -19.15 13.64 1.08
CA LEU A 176 -17.78 13.67 1.60
C LEU A 176 -17.50 14.97 2.36
N LEU A 177 -17.90 16.13 1.81
CA LEU A 177 -17.73 17.41 2.48
C LEU A 177 -18.42 17.44 3.85
N ARG A 178 -19.66 16.93 3.95
CA ARG A 178 -20.39 16.84 5.22
C ARG A 178 -19.62 15.99 6.23
N VAL A 179 -19.13 14.81 5.83
CA VAL A 179 -18.35 13.95 6.72
C VAL A 179 -17.07 14.63 7.20
N LEU A 180 -16.38 15.35 6.32
CA LEU A 180 -15.18 16.10 6.68
C LEU A 180 -15.45 17.26 7.64
N GLN A 181 -16.63 17.88 7.58
CA GLN A 181 -17.03 19.01 8.41
C GLN A 181 -17.62 18.56 9.75
N GLU A 182 -18.61 17.68 9.72
CA GLU A 182 -19.40 17.24 10.88
C GLU A 182 -18.70 16.11 11.66
N ARG A 183 -17.72 15.43 11.05
CA ARG A 183 -17.04 14.25 11.60
C ARG A 183 -18.00 13.11 11.95
N CYS A 184 -19.11 13.03 11.24
CA CYS A 184 -20.03 11.92 11.33
C CYS A 184 -20.59 11.55 9.95
N PHE A 185 -21.12 10.35 9.82
CA PHE A 185 -21.73 9.85 8.60
C PHE A 185 -22.82 8.83 8.93
N GLU A 186 -23.68 8.56 7.96
CA GLU A 186 -24.78 7.58 8.07
C GLU A 186 -24.59 6.48 7.04
N ARG A 187 -25.03 5.27 7.36
CA ARG A 187 -25.11 4.19 6.37
C ARG A 187 -26.29 4.44 5.43
N VAL A 188 -26.16 3.98 4.19
CA VAL A 188 -27.29 4.02 3.25
C VAL A 188 -28.46 3.22 3.84
N GLY A 189 -29.63 3.85 3.92
CA GLY A 189 -30.84 3.25 4.49
C GLY A 189 -30.92 3.26 6.02
N SER A 190 -30.04 4.00 6.71
CA SER A 190 -30.09 4.22 8.16
C SER A 190 -30.03 5.70 8.49
N ASP A 191 -30.72 6.10 9.55
CA ASP A 191 -30.65 7.42 10.21
C ASP A 191 -29.65 7.43 11.39
N ARG A 192 -28.97 6.31 11.62
CA ARG A 192 -28.00 6.21 12.72
C ARG A 192 -26.69 6.87 12.31
N SER A 193 -26.41 8.00 12.94
CA SER A 193 -25.12 8.68 12.82
C SER A 193 -23.98 7.88 13.47
N LEU A 194 -22.86 7.78 12.75
CA LEU A 194 -21.62 7.13 13.14
C LEU A 194 -20.47 8.15 13.12
N GLU A 195 -19.57 8.07 14.09
CA GLU A 195 -18.41 8.96 14.17
C GLU A 195 -17.35 8.63 13.11
N ALA A 196 -16.86 9.65 12.42
CA ALA A 196 -15.80 9.58 11.41
C ALA A 196 -14.43 9.93 12.01
N ASP A 197 -13.95 9.13 12.96
CA ASP A 197 -12.57 9.25 13.47
C ASP A 197 -11.56 8.67 12.47
N VAL A 198 -11.28 9.43 11.40
CA VAL A 198 -10.43 9.00 10.29
C VAL A 198 -9.65 10.20 9.75
N ARG A 199 -8.35 10.03 9.52
CA ARG A 199 -7.56 11.00 8.75
C ARG A 199 -7.76 10.78 7.26
N VAL A 200 -8.01 11.84 6.49
CA VAL A 200 -8.20 11.75 5.04
C VAL A 200 -6.97 12.25 4.29
N ILE A 201 -6.50 11.45 3.33
CA ILE A 201 -5.50 11.84 2.33
C ILE A 201 -6.16 11.67 0.96
N ALA A 202 -6.10 12.69 0.12
CA ALA A 202 -6.65 12.65 -1.24
C ALA A 202 -5.53 12.70 -2.27
N ALA A 203 -5.74 12.09 -3.43
CA ALA A 203 -4.83 12.15 -4.57
C ALA A 203 -5.59 12.33 -5.88
N THR A 204 -4.97 13.00 -6.85
CA THR A 204 -5.50 13.04 -8.23
C THR A 204 -4.40 13.40 -9.24
N HIS A 205 -4.60 12.97 -10.48
CA HIS A 205 -3.84 13.45 -11.64
C HIS A 205 -4.54 14.57 -12.44
N ARG A 206 -5.80 14.88 -12.11
CA ARG A 206 -6.60 15.88 -12.83
C ARG A 206 -6.34 17.29 -12.31
N ASP A 207 -6.51 18.27 -13.18
CA ASP A 207 -6.57 19.68 -12.78
C ASP A 207 -7.93 19.97 -12.12
N LEU A 208 -7.94 20.03 -10.79
CA LEU A 208 -9.16 20.30 -10.02
C LEU A 208 -9.66 21.73 -10.25
N GLU A 209 -8.79 22.69 -10.54
CA GLU A 209 -9.20 24.09 -10.78
C GLU A 209 -9.94 24.21 -12.11
N GLU A 210 -9.50 23.49 -13.14
CA GLU A 210 -10.25 23.35 -14.39
C GLU A 210 -11.59 22.63 -14.18
N LEU A 211 -11.62 21.54 -13.40
CA LEU A 211 -12.88 20.86 -13.08
C LEU A 211 -13.85 21.75 -12.31
N ILE A 212 -13.37 22.62 -11.42
CA ILE A 212 -14.22 23.60 -10.73
C ILE A 212 -14.83 24.58 -11.72
N ARG A 213 -14.02 25.15 -12.63
CA ARG A 213 -14.50 26.07 -13.67
C ARG A 213 -15.55 25.44 -14.58
N ASN A 214 -15.41 24.14 -14.87
CA ASN A 214 -16.33 23.37 -15.70
C ASN A 214 -17.51 22.76 -14.92
N GLY A 215 -17.61 23.00 -13.60
CA GLY A 215 -18.66 22.46 -12.74
C GLY A 215 -18.57 20.95 -12.43
N GLY A 216 -17.45 20.31 -12.75
CA GLY A 216 -17.16 18.90 -12.47
C GLY A 216 -16.62 18.63 -11.06
N PHE A 217 -16.18 19.66 -10.34
CA PHE A 217 -15.72 19.54 -8.97
C PHE A 217 -16.18 20.73 -8.12
N ARG A 218 -16.52 20.50 -6.86
CA ARG A 218 -16.98 21.54 -5.96
C ARG A 218 -15.82 22.31 -5.32
N GLU A 219 -15.90 23.62 -5.40
CA GLU A 219 -14.93 24.56 -4.84
C GLU A 219 -14.79 24.41 -3.31
N ASP A 220 -15.91 24.25 -2.60
CA ASP A 220 -15.93 24.09 -1.13
C ASP A 220 -15.20 22.82 -0.67
N LEU A 221 -15.38 21.71 -1.38
CA LEU A 221 -14.66 20.47 -1.13
C LEU A 221 -13.17 20.60 -1.46
N TYR A 222 -12.81 21.28 -2.54
CA TYR A 222 -11.41 21.52 -2.92
C TYR A 222 -10.65 22.22 -1.79
N TYR A 223 -11.19 23.32 -1.27
CA TYR A 223 -10.52 24.04 -0.17
C TYR A 223 -10.47 23.24 1.14
N ARG A 224 -11.42 22.32 1.38
CA ARG A 224 -11.40 21.43 2.55
C ARG A 224 -10.36 20.31 2.44
N LEU A 225 -10.10 19.82 1.23
CA LEU A 225 -9.11 18.77 0.99
C LEU A 225 -7.70 19.33 0.79
N ASN A 226 -7.57 20.47 0.11
CA ASN A 226 -6.30 21.08 -0.26
C ASN A 226 -5.68 21.93 0.87
N VAL A 227 -5.62 21.37 2.08
CA VAL A 227 -5.03 22.06 3.24
C VAL A 227 -3.50 21.98 3.21
N PHE A 228 -2.96 20.82 2.81
CA PHE A 228 -1.52 20.62 2.63
C PHE A 228 -1.26 19.91 1.30
N PRO A 229 -0.95 20.65 0.21
CA PRO A 229 -0.60 20.05 -1.07
C PRO A 229 0.81 19.45 -1.05
N ILE A 230 0.96 18.30 -1.68
CA ILE A 230 2.24 17.66 -1.99
C ILE A 230 2.22 17.28 -3.47
N GLU A 231 3.11 17.88 -4.24
CA GLU A 231 3.30 17.55 -5.65
C GLU A 231 4.27 16.38 -5.80
N THR A 232 3.92 15.46 -6.70
CA THR A 232 4.71 14.27 -7.00
C THR A 232 5.54 14.50 -8.26
N PRO A 233 6.88 14.38 -8.19
CA PRO A 233 7.71 14.58 -9.35
C PRO A 233 7.51 13.44 -10.36
N THR A 234 7.48 13.82 -11.62
CA THR A 234 7.47 12.88 -12.75
C THR A 234 8.82 12.18 -12.87
N LEU A 235 8.85 11.00 -13.50
CA LEU A 235 10.08 10.23 -13.64
C LEU A 235 11.14 11.00 -14.44
N ARG A 236 10.72 11.77 -15.46
CA ARG A 236 11.60 12.66 -16.25
C ARG A 236 12.28 13.75 -15.41
N GLU A 237 11.63 14.27 -14.36
CA GLU A 237 12.20 15.30 -13.48
C GLU A 237 13.20 14.74 -12.47
N ARG A 238 13.14 13.43 -12.21
CA ARG A 238 14.06 12.71 -11.30
C ARG A 238 14.78 11.56 -12.00
N ILE A 239 15.18 11.76 -13.25
CA ILE A 239 15.78 10.70 -14.06
C ILE A 239 17.10 10.17 -13.47
N GLU A 240 17.78 10.97 -12.64
CA GLU A 240 18.95 10.55 -11.86
C GLU A 240 18.65 9.43 -10.85
N ASP A 241 17.39 9.28 -10.44
CA ASP A 241 16.94 8.20 -9.56
C ASP A 241 16.60 6.91 -10.33
N LEU A 242 16.60 6.93 -11.67
CA LEU A 242 16.23 5.79 -12.50
C LEU A 242 17.02 4.51 -12.18
N PRO A 243 18.36 4.54 -12.00
CA PRO A 243 19.11 3.33 -11.64
C PRO A 243 18.62 2.70 -10.34
N LEU A 244 18.38 3.53 -9.31
CA LEU A 244 17.87 3.06 -8.02
C LEU A 244 16.47 2.47 -8.12
N LEU A 245 15.61 3.09 -8.94
CA LEU A 245 14.26 2.57 -9.20
C LEU A 245 14.29 1.23 -9.92
N VAL A 246 15.17 1.09 -10.93
CA VAL A 246 15.35 -0.15 -11.68
C VAL A 246 15.86 -1.26 -10.78
N ASP A 247 16.89 -0.99 -9.97
CA ASP A 247 17.47 -1.97 -9.06
C ASP A 247 16.42 -2.48 -8.06
N GLU A 248 15.65 -1.58 -7.45
CA GLU A 248 14.57 -1.96 -6.53
C GLU A 248 13.48 -2.79 -7.23
N LEU A 249 13.08 -2.43 -8.45
CA LEU A 249 12.09 -3.20 -9.21
C LEU A 249 12.58 -4.62 -9.50
N ILE A 250 13.85 -4.79 -9.86
CA ILE A 250 14.47 -6.10 -10.08
C ILE A 250 14.52 -6.91 -8.79
N GLU A 251 14.97 -6.31 -7.69
CA GLU A 251 15.02 -6.99 -6.39
C GLU A 251 13.63 -7.43 -5.94
N ARG A 252 12.62 -6.59 -6.14
CA ARG A 252 11.24 -6.94 -5.85
C ARG A 252 10.75 -8.12 -6.68
N MET A 253 11.03 -8.12 -7.98
CA MET A 253 10.65 -9.23 -8.85
C MET A 253 11.37 -10.53 -8.48
N ALA A 254 12.63 -10.45 -8.08
CA ALA A 254 13.37 -11.60 -7.57
C ALA A 254 12.72 -12.18 -6.30
N ASN A 255 12.24 -11.31 -5.40
CA ASN A 255 11.57 -11.73 -4.17
C ASN A 255 10.14 -12.28 -4.41
N ASP A 256 9.38 -11.66 -5.31
CA ASP A 256 7.97 -12.00 -5.56
C ASP A 256 7.81 -13.19 -6.53
N GLN A 257 8.66 -13.27 -7.56
CA GLN A 257 8.53 -14.21 -8.68
C GLN A 257 9.70 -15.21 -8.76
N GLY A 258 10.79 -15.00 -8.01
CA GLY A 258 11.98 -15.85 -8.06
C GLY A 258 12.83 -15.65 -9.32
N VAL A 259 12.62 -14.57 -10.07
CA VAL A 259 13.30 -14.28 -11.34
C VAL A 259 14.12 -13.00 -11.20
N ARG A 260 15.37 -13.02 -11.65
CA ARG A 260 16.22 -11.82 -11.71
C ARG A 260 16.57 -11.48 -13.15
N ILE A 261 16.74 -10.20 -13.46
CA ILE A 261 17.31 -9.76 -14.74
C ILE A 261 18.49 -8.82 -14.51
N GLY A 262 19.49 -8.88 -15.39
CA GLY A 262 20.56 -7.90 -15.45
C GLY A 262 20.30 -6.91 -16.59
N LEU A 263 20.57 -5.62 -16.39
CA LEU A 263 20.51 -4.63 -17.45
C LEU A 263 21.93 -4.20 -17.79
N SER A 264 22.25 -4.22 -19.08
CA SER A 264 23.50 -3.64 -19.54
C SER A 264 23.50 -2.12 -19.34
N PRO A 265 24.66 -1.47 -19.12
CA PRO A 265 24.74 -0.02 -18.97
C PRO A 265 24.18 0.77 -20.16
N ILE A 266 24.18 0.17 -21.36
CA ILE A 266 23.63 0.81 -22.56
C ILE A 266 22.10 0.82 -22.55
N VAL A 267 21.47 -0.26 -22.07
CA VAL A 267 20.03 -0.34 -21.87
C VAL A 267 19.59 0.71 -20.85
N LEU A 268 20.28 0.82 -19.70
CA LEU A 268 19.94 1.82 -18.69
C LEU A 268 20.04 3.26 -19.23
N ARG A 269 21.03 3.55 -20.10
CA ARG A 269 21.11 4.84 -20.79
C ARG A 269 19.93 5.06 -21.74
N CYS A 270 19.51 4.05 -22.50
CA CYS A 270 18.33 4.16 -23.36
C CYS A 270 17.07 4.45 -22.55
N LEU A 271 16.88 3.72 -21.44
CA LEU A 271 15.78 3.97 -20.51
C LEU A 271 15.81 5.39 -19.94
N ALA A 272 16.99 5.96 -19.70
CA ALA A 272 17.13 7.34 -19.22
C ALA A 272 16.74 8.42 -20.24
N HIS A 273 16.76 8.11 -21.55
CA HIS A 273 16.37 9.07 -22.60
C HIS A 273 14.89 8.99 -22.97
N TYR A 274 14.20 7.93 -22.57
CA TYR A 274 12.78 7.78 -22.83
C TYR A 274 11.96 8.73 -21.93
N PRO A 275 10.90 9.39 -22.44
CA PRO A 275 10.16 10.42 -21.70
C PRO A 275 9.27 9.90 -20.57
N TRP A 276 8.98 8.60 -20.52
CA TRP A 276 8.15 7.95 -19.49
C TRP A 276 6.76 8.60 -19.26
N PRO A 277 5.88 8.66 -20.28
CA PRO A 277 4.53 9.22 -20.12
C PRO A 277 3.67 8.52 -19.05
N GLY A 278 3.92 7.24 -18.76
CA GLY A 278 3.28 6.50 -17.67
C GLY A 278 4.13 6.41 -16.39
N ASN A 279 5.19 7.21 -16.31
CA ASN A 279 6.07 7.35 -15.15
C ASN A 279 6.58 6.00 -14.60
N VAL A 280 6.62 5.84 -13.28
CA VAL A 280 7.14 4.64 -12.60
C VAL A 280 6.26 3.41 -12.87
N ARG A 281 4.96 3.59 -13.14
CA ARG A 281 4.07 2.48 -13.49
C ARG A 281 4.43 1.88 -14.85
N GLU A 282 4.73 2.71 -15.85
CA GLU A 282 5.21 2.24 -17.15
C GLU A 282 6.56 1.56 -17.04
N LEU A 283 7.49 2.13 -16.27
CA LEU A 283 8.78 1.50 -15.98
C LEU A 283 8.60 0.12 -15.35
N ALA A 284 7.77 0.00 -14.30
CA ALA A 284 7.51 -1.27 -13.64
C ALA A 284 6.94 -2.33 -14.60
N ASN A 285 5.97 -1.94 -15.45
CA ASN A 285 5.39 -2.84 -16.45
C ASN A 285 6.44 -3.29 -17.50
N LEU A 286 7.34 -2.39 -17.92
CA LEU A 286 8.43 -2.75 -18.82
C LEU A 286 9.39 -3.74 -18.15
N MET A 287 9.80 -3.47 -16.91
CA MET A 287 10.69 -4.36 -16.16
C MET A 287 10.08 -5.76 -16.00
N GLU A 288 8.80 -5.84 -15.65
CA GLU A 288 8.06 -7.10 -15.54
C GLU A 288 8.04 -7.85 -16.88
N ARG A 289 7.73 -7.15 -17.99
CA ARG A 289 7.76 -7.75 -19.33
C ARG A 289 9.15 -8.29 -19.69
N LEU A 290 10.21 -7.56 -19.37
CA LEU A 290 11.58 -7.98 -19.67
C LEU A 290 11.98 -9.23 -18.88
N ALA A 291 11.56 -9.38 -17.63
CA ALA A 291 11.83 -10.60 -16.87
C ALA A 291 11.08 -11.83 -17.37
N ILE A 292 9.89 -11.65 -17.94
CA ILE A 292 9.18 -12.74 -18.63
C ILE A 292 9.93 -13.17 -19.89
N LEU A 293 10.51 -12.22 -20.64
CA LEU A 293 11.24 -12.51 -21.89
C LEU A 293 12.65 -13.07 -21.65
N LYS A 294 13.32 -12.65 -20.58
CA LYS A 294 14.71 -13.01 -20.27
C LYS A 294 14.86 -13.47 -18.81
N PRO A 295 14.21 -14.56 -18.38
CA PRO A 295 14.33 -15.04 -17.02
C PRO A 295 15.80 -15.39 -16.70
N ASP A 296 16.34 -14.80 -15.64
CA ASP A 296 17.74 -14.95 -15.19
C ASP A 296 18.79 -14.56 -16.25
N GLY A 297 18.37 -13.75 -17.23
CA GLY A 297 19.18 -13.29 -18.35
C GLY A 297 19.64 -11.84 -18.25
N TRP A 298 20.43 -11.44 -19.25
CA TRP A 298 20.80 -10.04 -19.48
C TRP A 298 19.88 -9.44 -20.55
N VAL A 299 19.33 -8.27 -20.24
CA VAL A 299 18.56 -7.44 -21.17
C VAL A 299 19.52 -6.66 -22.07
N GLU A 300 19.32 -6.80 -23.36
CA GLU A 300 20.04 -6.10 -24.41
C GLU A 300 19.14 -5.07 -25.11
N LEU A 301 19.70 -4.26 -26.02
CA LEU A 301 18.93 -3.21 -26.71
C LEU A 301 17.80 -3.77 -27.57
N ASP A 302 18.02 -4.94 -28.18
CA ASP A 302 17.04 -5.60 -29.06
C ASP A 302 15.81 -6.13 -28.29
N ASP A 303 15.88 -6.18 -26.95
CA ASP A 303 14.77 -6.59 -26.09
C ASP A 303 13.88 -5.41 -25.68
N LEU A 304 14.33 -4.17 -25.92
CA LEU A 304 13.54 -2.97 -25.67
C LEU A 304 12.49 -2.78 -26.80
N PRO A 305 11.27 -2.33 -26.46
CA PRO A 305 10.19 -2.10 -27.43
C PRO A 305 10.43 -0.90 -28.36
#